data_AF-A0A1M6Y3R1-F1
#
_entry.id   AF-A0A1M6Y3R1-F1
#
_cell.length_a   1.000
_cell.length_b   1.000
_cell.length_c   1.000
_cell.angle_alpha   90.00
_cell.angle_beta   90.00
_cell.angle_gamma   90.00
#
_symmetry.space_group_name_H-M   'P 1'
#
loop_
_entity.id
_entity.type
_entity.pdbx_description
1 polymer ?
#
loop_
_entity_poly.entity_id
_entity_poly.type
_entity_poly.pdbx_seq_one_letter_code
_entity_poly.pdbx_strand_id
1 'polypeptide(L)'
;MEFNTDILKVVFTSLFTLLAVIIGGILSYHNSFKLFKNQKKYDNRRISYSRLLAYKYIWAQSIIFHLGTRFSAEYFYAKFNLLSDEKDLEQSNKEFDKAANLMRDTSIYQKDIFETIGLIQTCYIIDIELELAINELFGAGTIQIQPFPKTLKNLTELNQYHDENSLKIPMMAETNYVAKIDKLLILLKAQLDSEK
;
A
#
# COMPACT_ATOMS: atom_id res chain seq x y z
N MET A 1 -8.80 1.66 80.97
CA MET A 1 -8.67 0.82 79.77
C MET A 1 -7.56 1.43 78.95
N GLU A 2 -6.32 0.99 79.15
CA GLU A 2 -5.19 1.48 78.36
C GLU A 2 -5.44 1.06 76.92
N PHE A 3 -5.63 2.04 76.04
CA PHE A 3 -5.71 1.78 74.61
C PHE A 3 -4.38 1.19 74.18
N ASN A 4 -4.37 -0.08 73.77
CA ASN A 4 -3.16 -0.79 73.41
C ASN A 4 -2.62 -0.22 72.09
N THR A 5 -1.79 0.82 72.21
CA THR A 5 -1.23 1.62 71.11
C THR A 5 -0.49 0.79 70.08
N ASP A 6 0.00 -0.39 70.48
CA ASP A 6 0.73 -1.28 69.59
C ASP A 6 -0.20 -2.04 68.63
N ILE A 7 -1.40 -2.42 69.07
CA ILE A 7 -2.42 -3.01 68.18
C ILE A 7 -2.87 -1.99 67.14
N LEU A 8 -3.04 -0.72 67.54
CA LEU A 8 -3.46 0.35 66.64
C LEU A 8 -2.39 0.66 65.57
N LYS A 9 -1.11 0.63 65.95
CA LYS A 9 0.03 0.77 65.01
C LYS A 9 0.07 -0.36 64.00
N VAL A 10 -0.12 -1.61 64.43
CA VAL A 10 -0.13 -2.78 63.54
C VAL A 10 -1.29 -2.67 62.54
N VAL A 11 -2.51 -2.39 63.01
CA VAL A 11 -3.69 -2.24 62.15
C VAL A 11 -3.49 -1.12 61.13
N PHE A 12 -3.01 0.06 61.56
CA PHE A 12 -2.75 1.18 60.66
C PHE A 12 -1.68 0.83 59.61
N THR A 13 -0.60 0.16 60.01
CA THR A 13 0.47 -0.26 59.11
C THR A 13 -0.03 -1.29 58.10
N SER A 14 -0.83 -2.28 58.53
CA SER A 14 -1.42 -3.29 57.65
C SER A 14 -2.40 -2.66 56.65
N LEU A 15 -3.22 -1.72 57.09
CA LEU A 15 -4.21 -1.05 56.24
C LEU A 15 -3.52 -0.12 55.22
N PHE A 16 -2.47 0.59 55.64
CA PHE A 16 -1.64 1.39 54.74
C PHE A 16 -0.90 0.52 53.72
N THR A 17 -0.34 -0.62 54.15
CA THR A 17 0.33 -1.57 53.23
C THR A 17 -0.66 -2.12 52.21
N LEU A 18 -1.87 -2.49 52.62
CA LEU A 18 -2.90 -3.00 51.73
C LEU A 18 -3.37 -1.93 50.73
N LEU A 19 -3.56 -0.68 51.18
CA LEU A 19 -3.84 0.45 50.31
C LEU A 19 -2.70 0.74 49.32
N ALA A 20 -1.45 0.69 49.78
CA ALA A 20 -0.27 0.89 48.94
C ALA A 20 -0.15 -0.19 47.86
N VAL A 21 -0.43 -1.46 48.19
CA VAL A 21 -0.46 -2.56 47.21
C VAL A 21 -1.58 -2.38 46.19
N ILE A 22 -2.77 -1.96 46.62
CA ILE A 22 -3.91 -1.70 45.70
C ILE A 22 -3.58 -0.55 44.75
N ILE A 23 -3.13 0.60 45.28
CA ILE A 23 -2.76 1.78 44.49
C ILE A 23 -1.60 1.44 43.55
N GLY A 24 -0.57 0.76 44.06
CA GLY A 24 0.56 0.30 43.25
C GLY A 24 0.14 -0.66 42.14
N GLY A 25 -0.79 -1.58 42.42
CA GLY A 25 -1.35 -2.50 41.44
C GLY A 25 -2.14 -1.79 40.34
N ILE A 26 -2.99 -0.82 40.70
CA ILE A 26 -3.76 -0.02 39.74
C ILE A 26 -2.83 0.83 38.86
N LEU A 27 -1.84 1.51 39.46
CA LEU A 27 -0.86 2.31 38.73
C LEU A 27 -0.01 1.45 37.79
N SER A 28 0.43 0.28 38.26
CA SER A 28 1.19 -0.68 37.46
C SER A 28 0.38 -1.22 36.29
N TYR A 29 -0.89 -1.58 36.53
CA TYR A 29 -1.80 -2.02 35.47
C TYR A 29 -2.02 -0.93 34.41
N HIS A 30 -2.29 0.31 34.84
CA HIS A 30 -2.51 1.42 33.93
C HIS A 30 -1.27 1.75 33.09
N ASN A 31 -0.09 1.79 33.72
CA ASN A 31 1.17 2.00 33.00
C ASN A 31 1.47 0.85 32.03
N SER A 32 1.31 -0.39 32.46
CA SER A 32 1.54 -1.56 31.61
C SER A 32 0.61 -1.58 30.40
N PHE A 33 -0.67 -1.25 30.60
CA PHE A 33 -1.65 -1.16 29.51
C PHE A 33 -1.30 -0.03 28.54
N LYS A 34 -0.89 1.14 29.05
CA LYS A 34 -0.45 2.27 28.21
C LYS A 34 0.79 1.92 27.39
N LEU A 35 1.79 1.29 28.01
CA LEU A 35 3.00 0.82 27.34
C LEU A 35 2.66 -0.20 26.25
N PHE A 36 1.81 -1.19 26.55
CA PHE A 36 1.36 -2.17 25.57
C PHE A 36 0.64 -1.51 24.39
N LYS A 37 -0.26 -0.55 24.66
CA LYS A 37 -0.99 0.17 23.60
C LYS A 37 -0.04 0.96 22.70
N ASN A 38 0.95 1.64 23.27
CA ASN A 38 1.95 2.39 22.52
C ASN A 38 2.84 1.47 21.69
N GLN A 39 3.32 0.37 22.28
CA GLN A 39 4.11 -0.64 21.58
C GLN A 39 3.34 -1.24 20.39
N LYS A 40 2.07 -1.63 20.61
CA LYS A 40 1.21 -2.17 19.55
C LYS A 40 1.00 -1.16 18.41
N LYS A 41 0.84 0.13 18.75
CA LYS A 41 0.73 1.20 17.75
C LYS A 41 2.02 1.33 16.92
N TYR A 42 3.17 1.36 17.59
CA TYR A 42 4.48 1.40 16.93
C TYR A 42 4.74 0.18 16.03
N ASP A 43 4.43 -1.02 16.51
CA ASP A 43 4.58 -2.24 15.72
C ASP A 43 3.68 -2.23 14.48
N ASN A 44 2.43 -1.78 14.62
CA ASN A 44 1.52 -1.63 13.47
C ASN A 44 2.02 -0.61 12.46
N ARG A 45 2.60 0.51 12.93
CA ARG A 45 3.26 1.50 12.06
C ARG A 45 4.41 0.86 11.28
N ARG A 46 5.33 0.19 11.97
CA ARG A 46 6.44 -0.53 11.34
C ARG A 46 5.96 -1.54 10.30
N ILE A 47 4.97 -2.36 10.65
CA ILE A 47 4.40 -3.37 9.74
C ILE A 47 3.81 -2.71 8.49
N SER A 48 3.01 -1.66 8.65
CA SER A 48 2.40 -0.97 7.51
C SER A 48 3.43 -0.30 6.59
N TYR A 49 4.45 0.35 7.17
CA TYR A 49 5.59 0.90 6.42
C TYR A 49 6.31 -0.21 5.64
N SER A 50 6.66 -1.32 6.28
CA SER A 50 7.34 -2.44 5.64
C SER A 50 6.52 -3.08 4.53
N ARG A 51 5.20 -3.21 4.70
CA ARG A 51 4.30 -3.70 3.64
C ARG A 51 4.30 -2.77 2.44
N LEU A 52 4.10 -1.47 2.67
CA LEU A 52 4.08 -0.50 1.58
C LEU A 52 5.42 -0.48 0.80
N LEU A 53 6.55 -0.58 1.52
CA LEU A 53 7.87 -0.69 0.92
C LEU A 53 8.01 -1.97 0.06
N ALA A 54 7.51 -3.10 0.53
CA ALA A 54 7.57 -4.37 -0.19
C ALA A 54 6.76 -4.34 -1.49
N TYR A 55 5.58 -3.70 -1.49
CA TYR A 55 4.70 -3.67 -2.66
C TYR A 55 5.01 -2.55 -3.65
N LYS A 56 5.84 -1.56 -3.28
CA LYS A 56 6.19 -0.39 -4.11
C LYS A 56 6.44 -0.76 -5.58
N TYR A 57 7.38 -1.66 -5.83
CA TYR A 57 7.77 -2.04 -7.19
C TYR A 57 6.92 -3.17 -7.75
N ILE A 58 6.47 -4.10 -6.90
CA ILE A 58 5.69 -5.27 -7.33
C ILE A 58 4.37 -4.83 -7.96
N TRP A 59 3.66 -3.90 -7.32
CA TRP A 59 2.39 -3.41 -7.86
C TRP A 59 2.59 -2.67 -9.18
N ALA A 60 3.55 -1.74 -9.25
CA ALA A 60 3.85 -1.01 -10.47
C ALA A 60 4.26 -1.95 -11.62
N GLN A 61 5.12 -2.94 -11.36
CA GLN A 61 5.51 -3.95 -12.35
C GLN A 61 4.31 -4.78 -12.82
N SER A 62 3.44 -5.22 -11.91
CA SER A 62 2.24 -5.98 -12.29
C SER A 62 1.34 -5.18 -13.25
N ILE A 63 1.17 -3.89 -13.00
CA ILE A 63 0.43 -2.96 -13.87
C ILE A 63 1.13 -2.83 -15.22
N ILE A 64 2.44 -2.60 -15.24
CA ILE A 64 3.21 -2.46 -16.48
C ILE A 64 3.08 -3.72 -17.33
N PHE A 65 3.20 -4.91 -16.73
CA PHE A 65 3.08 -6.17 -17.45
C PHE A 65 1.66 -6.42 -17.96
N HIS A 66 0.62 -6.20 -17.14
CA HIS A 66 -0.77 -6.29 -17.59
C HIS A 66 -0.99 -5.38 -18.79
N LEU A 67 -0.71 -4.09 -18.62
CA LEU A 67 -1.02 -3.05 -19.61
C LEU A 67 -0.20 -3.23 -20.87
N GLY A 68 1.10 -3.53 -20.74
CA GLY A 68 1.98 -3.83 -21.86
C GLY A 68 1.50 -5.04 -22.65
N THR A 69 1.10 -6.12 -21.97
CA THR A 69 0.58 -7.33 -22.63
C THR A 69 -0.73 -7.05 -23.36
N ARG A 70 -1.64 -6.29 -22.74
CA ARG A 70 -2.90 -5.86 -23.38
C ARG A 70 -2.63 -4.98 -24.60
N PHE A 71 -1.68 -4.05 -24.51
CA PHE A 71 -1.28 -3.20 -25.63
C PHE A 71 -0.68 -4.03 -26.78
N SER A 72 0.13 -5.04 -26.48
CA SER A 72 0.67 -5.97 -27.47
C SER A 72 -0.43 -6.78 -28.16
N ALA A 73 -1.47 -7.22 -27.43
CA ALA A 73 -2.61 -7.89 -28.03
C ALA A 73 -3.30 -7.00 -29.07
N GLU A 74 -3.56 -5.74 -28.73
CA GLU A 74 -4.15 -4.75 -29.64
C GLU A 74 -3.25 -4.46 -30.86
N TYR A 75 -1.93 -4.44 -30.67
CA TYR A 75 -0.97 -4.30 -31.77
C TYR A 75 -1.08 -5.46 -32.77
N PHE A 76 -1.08 -6.71 -32.30
CA PHE A 76 -1.19 -7.87 -33.17
C PHE A 76 -2.56 -7.92 -33.86
N TYR A 77 -3.63 -7.55 -33.16
CA TYR A 77 -4.95 -7.42 -33.77
C TYR A 77 -4.99 -6.36 -34.88
N ALA A 78 -4.38 -5.20 -34.64
CA ALA A 78 -4.26 -4.16 -35.65
C ALA A 78 -3.41 -4.63 -36.86
N LYS A 79 -2.34 -5.37 -36.61
CA LYS A 79 -1.51 -5.98 -37.66
C LYS A 79 -2.27 -7.01 -38.50
N PHE A 80 -3.09 -7.85 -37.87
CA PHE A 80 -4.01 -8.75 -38.55
C PHE A 80 -4.99 -7.98 -39.44
N ASN A 81 -5.60 -6.89 -38.96
CA ASN A 81 -6.51 -6.09 -39.77
C ASN A 81 -5.84 -5.46 -41.01
N LEU A 82 -4.53 -5.21 -40.96
CA LEU A 82 -3.76 -4.67 -42.08
C LEU A 82 -3.31 -5.74 -43.08
N LEU A 83 -2.87 -6.90 -42.59
CA LEU A 83 -2.19 -7.93 -43.40
C LEU A 83 -3.03 -9.18 -43.65
N SER A 84 -4.11 -9.36 -42.90
CA SER A 84 -4.97 -10.56 -42.89
C SER A 84 -4.22 -11.88 -42.63
N ASP A 85 -3.15 -11.83 -41.81
CA ASP A 85 -2.38 -13.01 -41.40
C ASP A 85 -2.95 -13.63 -40.11
N GLU A 86 -3.53 -14.82 -40.22
CA GLU A 86 -4.11 -15.58 -39.09
C GLU A 86 -3.13 -15.79 -37.92
N LYS A 87 -1.82 -15.82 -38.15
CA LYS A 87 -0.83 -15.92 -37.06
C LYS A 87 -0.85 -14.72 -36.14
N ASP A 88 -1.12 -13.52 -36.68
CA ASP A 88 -1.22 -12.31 -35.88
C ASP A 88 -2.51 -12.33 -35.04
N LEU A 89 -3.61 -12.92 -35.55
CA LEU A 89 -4.84 -13.11 -34.79
C LEU A 89 -4.64 -14.12 -33.63
N GLU A 90 -3.97 -15.24 -33.91
CA GLU A 90 -3.63 -16.24 -32.88
C GLU A 90 -2.77 -15.61 -31.76
N GLN A 91 -1.73 -14.86 -32.15
CA GLN A 91 -0.84 -14.20 -31.20
C GLN A 91 -1.56 -13.11 -30.40
N SER A 92 -2.47 -12.35 -31.02
CA SER A 92 -3.33 -11.39 -30.33
C SER A 92 -4.16 -12.06 -29.22
N ASN A 93 -4.84 -13.17 -29.54
CA ASN A 93 -5.66 -13.91 -28.57
C ASN A 93 -4.81 -14.44 -27.41
N LYS A 94 -3.63 -14.98 -27.70
CA LYS A 94 -2.69 -15.47 -26.70
C LYS A 94 -2.23 -14.38 -25.73
N GLU A 95 -1.88 -13.20 -26.23
CA GLU A 95 -1.50 -12.07 -25.37
C GLU A 95 -2.71 -11.54 -24.59
N PHE A 96 -3.91 -11.55 -25.17
CA PHE A 96 -5.13 -11.16 -24.45
C PHE A 96 -5.42 -12.08 -23.25
N ASP A 97 -5.35 -13.40 -23.45
CA ASP A 97 -5.54 -14.38 -22.37
C ASP A 97 -4.49 -14.21 -21.26
N LYS A 98 -3.24 -13.95 -21.65
CA LYS A 98 -2.16 -13.64 -20.69
C LYS A 98 -2.45 -12.34 -19.92
N ALA A 99 -2.92 -11.30 -20.58
CA ALA A 99 -3.29 -10.04 -19.93
C ALA A 99 -4.45 -10.24 -18.94
N ALA A 100 -5.45 -11.05 -19.30
CA ALA A 100 -6.56 -11.40 -18.43
C ALA A 100 -6.08 -12.14 -17.16
N ASN A 101 -5.11 -13.04 -17.29
CA ASN A 101 -4.51 -13.72 -16.14
C ASN A 101 -3.74 -12.72 -15.23
N LEU A 102 -2.97 -11.79 -15.81
CA LEU A 102 -2.21 -10.77 -15.07
C LEU A 102 -3.10 -9.72 -14.37
N MET A 103 -4.33 -9.52 -14.84
CA MET A 103 -5.31 -8.67 -14.17
C MET A 103 -5.61 -9.11 -12.74
N ARG A 104 -5.63 -10.43 -12.50
CA ARG A 104 -5.84 -10.98 -11.17
C ARG A 104 -4.73 -10.56 -10.21
N ASP A 105 -3.47 -10.73 -10.60
CA ASP A 105 -2.31 -10.41 -9.76
C ASP A 105 -2.26 -8.91 -9.47
N THR A 106 -2.49 -8.08 -10.50
CA THR A 106 -2.60 -6.62 -10.36
C THR A 106 -3.65 -6.24 -9.31
N SER A 107 -4.82 -6.90 -9.33
CA SER A 107 -5.90 -6.63 -8.39
C SER A 107 -5.57 -7.07 -6.96
N ILE A 108 -4.84 -8.17 -6.80
CA ILE A 108 -4.37 -8.65 -5.49
C ILE A 108 -3.42 -7.63 -4.88
N TYR A 109 -2.41 -7.17 -5.64
CA TYR A 109 -1.46 -6.18 -5.12
C TYR A 109 -2.10 -4.82 -4.86
N GLN A 110 -3.06 -4.40 -5.68
CA GLN A 110 -3.85 -3.20 -5.44
C GLN A 110 -4.61 -3.29 -4.11
N LYS A 111 -5.27 -4.42 -3.86
CA LYS A 111 -5.97 -4.68 -2.60
C LYS A 111 -5.01 -4.59 -1.41
N ASP A 112 -3.85 -5.26 -1.48
CA ASP A 112 -2.86 -5.27 -0.39
C ASP A 112 -2.33 -3.87 -0.07
N ILE A 113 -2.11 -3.04 -1.10
CA ILE A 113 -1.73 -1.64 -0.91
C ILE A 113 -2.86 -0.84 -0.25
N PHE A 114 -4.11 -0.99 -0.70
CA PHE A 114 -5.23 -0.27 -0.10
C PHE A 114 -5.53 -0.70 1.33
N GLU A 115 -5.41 -1.99 1.66
CA GLU A 115 -5.47 -2.46 3.04
C GLU A 115 -4.34 -1.87 3.89
N THR A 116 -3.13 -1.74 3.31
CA THR A 116 -1.99 -1.11 3.99
C THR A 116 -2.22 0.39 4.22
N ILE A 117 -2.82 1.10 3.27
CA ILE A 117 -3.25 2.50 3.44
C ILE A 117 -4.29 2.62 4.56
N GLY A 118 -5.28 1.72 4.61
CA GLY A 118 -6.26 1.69 5.69
C GLY A 118 -5.59 1.47 7.06
N LEU A 119 -4.59 0.57 7.12
CA LEU A 119 -3.81 0.39 8.34
C LEU A 119 -3.06 1.66 8.73
N ILE A 120 -2.42 2.35 7.78
CA ILE A 120 -1.72 3.63 8.01
C ILE A 120 -2.67 4.65 8.64
N GLN A 121 -3.89 4.81 8.10
CA GLN A 121 -4.89 5.76 8.62
C GLN A 121 -5.27 5.48 10.09
N THR A 122 -5.21 4.22 10.53
CA THR A 122 -5.54 3.86 11.93
C THR A 122 -4.37 3.96 12.89
N CYS A 123 -3.13 3.76 12.41
CA CYS A 123 -1.97 3.66 13.27
C CYS A 123 -1.10 4.93 13.27
N TYR A 124 -1.04 5.73 12.21
CA TYR A 124 -0.28 6.99 12.16
C TYR A 124 -1.07 8.18 12.72
N ILE A 125 -0.37 9.28 13.00
CA ILE A 125 -1.02 10.57 13.24
C ILE A 125 -1.16 11.21 11.86
N ILE A 126 -2.40 11.46 11.44
CA ILE A 126 -2.67 11.98 10.10
C ILE A 126 -2.62 13.51 10.15
N ASP A 127 -1.52 14.07 9.66
CA ASP A 127 -1.41 15.49 9.34
C ASP A 127 -1.85 15.75 7.89
N ILE A 128 -1.91 17.03 7.51
CA ILE A 128 -2.38 17.47 6.19
C ILE A 128 -1.51 16.89 5.07
N GLU A 129 -0.19 16.81 5.26
CA GLU A 129 0.73 16.32 4.22
C GLU A 129 0.53 14.82 3.98
N LEU A 130 0.38 14.04 5.05
CA LEU A 130 0.11 12.62 5.00
C LEU A 130 -1.28 12.32 4.42
N GLU A 131 -2.29 13.10 4.78
CA GLU A 131 -3.63 12.99 4.20
C GLU A 131 -3.63 13.25 2.69
N LEU A 132 -2.95 14.30 2.24
CA LEU A 132 -2.81 14.60 0.82
C LEU A 132 -2.08 13.48 0.07
N ALA A 133 -0.98 12.96 0.61
CA ALA A 133 -0.24 11.85 0.00
C ALA A 133 -1.09 10.57 -0.11
N ILE A 134 -1.91 10.27 0.91
CA ILE A 134 -2.85 9.14 0.88
C ILE A 134 -3.91 9.35 -0.21
N ASN A 135 -4.51 10.54 -0.28
CA ASN A 135 -5.55 10.86 -1.25
C ASN A 135 -5.02 10.85 -2.70
N GLU A 136 -3.81 11.35 -2.93
CA GLU A 136 -3.14 11.31 -4.24
C GLU A 136 -2.92 9.88 -4.75
N LEU A 137 -2.58 8.95 -3.84
CA LEU A 137 -2.39 7.54 -4.16
C LEU A 137 -3.72 6.83 -4.40
N PHE A 138 -4.74 7.09 -3.57
CA PHE A 138 -6.07 6.51 -3.74
C PHE A 138 -6.76 7.01 -5.03
N GLY A 139 -6.60 8.30 -5.34
CA GLY A 139 -7.13 8.94 -6.54
C GLY A 139 -6.35 8.67 -7.82
N ALA A 140 -5.22 7.92 -7.77
CA ALA A 140 -4.37 7.65 -8.93
C ALA A 140 -5.09 6.89 -10.06
N GLY A 141 -6.22 6.23 -9.76
CA GLY A 141 -7.04 5.52 -10.73
C GLY A 141 -6.30 4.40 -11.46
N THR A 142 -6.95 3.82 -12.46
CA THR A 142 -6.33 2.86 -13.39
C THR A 142 -5.77 3.61 -14.59
N ILE A 143 -4.52 3.32 -14.97
CA ILE A 143 -3.96 3.83 -16.22
C ILE A 143 -4.81 3.33 -17.39
N GLN A 144 -5.29 4.28 -18.20
CA GLN A 144 -6.03 3.98 -19.42
C GLN A 144 -5.08 3.97 -20.60
N ILE A 145 -4.99 2.83 -21.30
CA ILE A 145 -4.27 2.75 -22.56
C ILE A 145 -5.25 3.12 -23.68
N GLN A 146 -4.86 4.06 -24.53
CA GLN A 146 -5.65 4.39 -25.70
C GLN A 146 -5.63 3.21 -26.69
N PRO A 147 -6.78 2.82 -27.25
CA PRO A 147 -6.83 1.77 -28.26
C PRO A 147 -6.01 2.18 -29.49
N PHE A 148 -5.56 1.19 -30.28
CA PHE A 148 -4.87 1.47 -31.52
C PHE A 148 -5.78 2.27 -32.48
N PRO A 149 -5.27 3.34 -33.13
CA PRO A 149 -6.06 4.12 -34.06
C PRO A 149 -6.51 3.27 -35.25
N LYS A 150 -7.81 3.32 -35.57
CA LYS A 150 -8.38 2.65 -36.76
C LYS A 150 -7.95 3.28 -38.08
N THR A 151 -7.24 4.40 -38.04
CA THR A 151 -6.82 5.19 -39.20
C THR A 151 -5.42 4.84 -39.71
N LEU A 152 -4.69 3.96 -39.02
CA LEU A 152 -3.35 3.51 -39.45
C LEU A 152 -3.47 2.75 -40.77
N LYS A 153 -2.67 3.11 -41.78
CA LYS A 153 -2.80 2.59 -43.15
C LYS A 153 -1.73 1.59 -43.55
N ASN A 154 -0.62 1.56 -42.84
CA ASN A 154 0.53 0.72 -43.19
C ASN A 154 1.27 0.24 -41.94
N LEU A 155 2.14 -0.75 -42.14
CA LEU A 155 2.91 -1.38 -41.07
C LEU A 155 3.92 -0.42 -40.41
N THR A 156 4.46 0.54 -41.17
CA THR A 156 5.42 1.52 -40.63
C THR A 156 4.75 2.44 -39.60
N GLU A 157 3.58 2.98 -39.92
CA GLU A 157 2.77 3.78 -38.99
C GLU A 157 2.37 2.98 -37.75
N LEU A 158 2.01 1.71 -37.93
CA LEU A 158 1.65 0.83 -36.81
C LEU A 158 2.84 0.58 -35.87
N ASN A 159 4.00 0.24 -36.42
CA ASN A 159 5.22 -0.01 -35.64
C ASN A 159 5.67 1.25 -34.91
N GLN A 160 5.65 2.40 -35.59
CA GLN A 160 6.00 3.67 -34.97
C GLN A 160 5.06 3.99 -33.80
N TYR A 161 3.75 3.82 -33.97
CA TYR A 161 2.79 4.03 -32.88
C TYR A 161 3.03 3.07 -31.72
N HIS A 162 3.32 1.80 -32.00
CA HIS A 162 3.65 0.81 -30.98
C HIS A 162 4.89 1.23 -30.17
N ASP A 163 5.98 1.61 -30.85
CA ASP A 163 7.25 1.95 -30.21
C ASP A 163 7.12 3.23 -29.37
N GLU A 164 6.40 4.24 -29.87
CA GLU A 164 6.15 5.49 -29.13
C GLU A 164 5.29 5.29 -27.88
N ASN A 165 4.30 4.39 -27.92
CA ASN A 165 3.35 4.23 -26.82
C ASN A 165 3.73 3.11 -25.84
N SER A 166 4.48 2.10 -26.27
CA SER A 166 4.99 1.04 -25.39
C SER A 166 5.89 1.60 -24.29
N LEU A 167 6.70 2.63 -24.59
CA LEU A 167 7.56 3.33 -23.62
C LEU A 167 6.77 4.19 -22.63
N LYS A 168 5.56 4.65 -22.99
CA LYS A 168 4.74 5.51 -22.12
C LYS A 168 4.14 4.73 -20.94
N ILE A 169 3.85 3.43 -21.11
CA ILE A 169 3.22 2.61 -20.06
C ILE A 169 4.10 2.56 -18.79
N PRO A 170 5.40 2.20 -18.85
CA PRO A 170 6.29 2.29 -17.70
C PRO A 170 6.38 3.68 -17.08
N MET A 171 6.48 4.74 -17.91
CA MET A 171 6.58 6.12 -17.43
C MET A 171 5.32 6.56 -16.67
N MET A 172 4.14 6.20 -17.17
CA MET A 172 2.87 6.46 -16.50
C MET A 172 2.77 5.71 -15.17
N ALA A 173 3.20 4.45 -15.12
CA ALA A 173 3.19 3.66 -13.88
C ALA A 173 4.14 4.23 -12.81
N GLU A 174 5.34 4.65 -13.22
CA GLU A 174 6.31 5.29 -12.33
C GLU A 174 5.72 6.57 -11.73
N THR A 175 5.15 7.44 -12.57
CA THR A 175 4.60 8.74 -12.17
C THR A 175 3.33 8.58 -11.32
N ASN A 176 2.43 7.68 -11.71
CA ASN A 176 1.12 7.55 -11.06
C ASN A 176 1.16 6.75 -9.77
N TYR A 177 2.13 5.85 -9.59
CA TYR A 177 2.17 4.94 -8.45
C TYR A 177 3.49 5.01 -7.69
N VAL A 178 4.63 4.76 -8.33
CA VAL A 178 5.92 4.60 -7.64
C VAL A 178 6.33 5.90 -6.92
N ALA A 179 6.28 7.04 -7.61
CA ALA A 179 6.61 8.33 -7.02
C ALA A 179 5.69 8.71 -5.84
N LYS A 180 4.40 8.37 -5.94
CA LYS A 180 3.42 8.64 -4.88
C LYS A 180 3.64 7.75 -3.66
N ILE A 181 3.96 6.47 -3.88
CA ILE A 181 4.34 5.54 -2.82
C ILE A 181 5.63 6.03 -2.13
N ASP A 182 6.61 6.52 -2.88
CA ASP A 182 7.85 7.06 -2.30
C ASP A 182 7.60 8.28 -1.42
N LYS A 183 6.81 9.24 -1.91
CA LYS A 183 6.38 10.40 -1.11
C LYS A 183 5.72 9.95 0.20
N LEU A 184 4.80 8.98 0.11
CA LEU A 184 4.13 8.42 1.29
C LEU A 184 5.13 7.74 2.24
N LEU A 185 6.04 6.91 1.73
CA LEU A 185 7.07 6.24 2.54
C LEU A 185 7.97 7.22 3.29
N ILE A 186 8.36 8.33 2.66
CA ILE A 186 9.19 9.37 3.31
C ILE A 186 8.46 9.95 4.54
N LEU A 187 7.19 10.33 4.38
CA LEU A 187 6.38 10.88 5.47
C LEU A 187 6.20 9.87 6.62
N LEU A 188 5.90 8.61 6.28
CA LEU A 188 5.75 7.55 7.27
C LEU A 188 7.06 7.25 8.01
N LYS A 189 8.21 7.32 7.30
CA LYS A 189 9.52 7.10 7.89
C LYS A 189 9.88 8.19 8.89
N ALA A 190 9.58 9.45 8.57
CA ALA A 190 9.83 10.58 9.46
C ALA A 190 9.08 10.42 10.80
N GLN A 191 7.80 10.03 10.77
CA GLN A 191 7.06 9.75 11.99
C GLN A 191 7.63 8.55 12.77
N LEU A 192 8.04 7.48 12.07
CA LEU A 192 8.67 6.32 12.71
C LEU A 192 9.99 6.65 13.42
N ASP A 193 10.82 7.52 12.86
CA ASP A 193 12.08 7.92 13.50
C ASP A 193 11.88 8.92 14.63
N SER A 194 10.82 9.73 14.59
CA SER A 194 10.50 10.69 15.67
C SER A 194 10.06 10.04 16.98
N GLU A 195 9.71 8.76 16.96
CA GLU A 195 9.28 7.98 18.14
C GLU A 195 10.36 7.05 18.69
N LYS A 196 11.59 7.09 18.15
CA LYS A 196 12.78 6.48 18.77
C LYS A 196 13.33 7.35 19.87
#